data_AF-A0A0K9FH23-F1
#
_entry.id   AF-A0A0K9FH23-F1
#
_cell.length_a   1.000
_cell.length_b   1.000
_cell.length_c   1.000
_cell.angle_alpha   90.00
_cell.angle_beta   90.00
_cell.angle_gamma   90.00
#
_symmetry.space_group_name_H-M   'P 1'
#
loop_
_entity.id
_entity.type
_entity.pdbx_description
1 polymer ?
#
loop_
_entity_poly.entity_id
_entity_poly.type
_entity_poly.pdbx_seq_one_letter_code
_entity_poly.pdbx_strand_id
1 'polypeptide(L)'
;MLLGVFSTVYFITLALQVFVPYIVRETIIFGVTVPEQNVKHPALRNMKKQYAQFVGISGVMLLMMMIVCYYYFAQSEFMQSILLLGCLFAMLAVSMTLYWKNHQKVLKLKKEEQWGLNIKQVRAVDLTARSRDEMLPWPFYVIPFGVTVFLIIFTFRHYDQIPDHITVHWGPSGEADSWRSKTYFTAVSLPLVMLMVQCMMWGTVDSIKRSAIKLAVNRKEESLEDQLKSRKYMSWSIMLLSYGFTILFTVLQLSNIHPSMTTGKWLLPVFILFLLLVLGSALVYAWKKRKLRVNYGDNVVSEVMDVDEDRYWKGGLIYVNRQDPSVFVEKRFGVGWTMNFANPRGYIVIGLPLLILLFISFFSL
;
A
#
# COMPACT_ATOMS: atom_id res chain seq x y z
N MET A 1 -15.81 1.12 19.78
CA MET A 1 -15.49 1.45 18.36
C MET A 1 -14.11 0.97 17.91
N LEU A 2 -13.19 0.62 18.81
CA LEU A 2 -11.98 -0.14 18.49
C LEU A 2 -12.29 -1.37 17.60
N LEU A 3 -13.27 -2.20 18.01
CA LEU A 3 -13.75 -3.33 17.20
C LEU A 3 -14.20 -2.92 15.79
N GLY A 4 -14.91 -1.78 15.66
CA GLY A 4 -15.43 -1.32 14.37
C GLY A 4 -14.33 -0.89 13.39
N VAL A 5 -13.35 -0.12 13.88
CA VAL A 5 -12.17 0.29 13.10
C VAL A 5 -11.37 -0.94 12.66
N PHE A 6 -11.04 -1.83 13.60
CA PHE A 6 -10.27 -3.03 13.30
C PHE A 6 -11.01 -4.00 12.38
N SER A 7 -12.31 -4.21 12.58
CA SER A 7 -13.12 -5.06 11.69
C SER A 7 -13.20 -4.50 10.28
N THR A 8 -13.25 -3.17 10.14
CA THR A 8 -13.20 -2.50 8.83
C THR A 8 -11.86 -2.75 8.15
N VAL A 9 -10.75 -2.47 8.82
CA VAL A 9 -9.39 -2.72 8.29
C VAL A 9 -9.20 -4.19 7.95
N TYR A 10 -9.65 -5.09 8.82
CA TYR A 10 -9.59 -6.54 8.62
C TYR A 10 -10.36 -6.96 7.38
N PHE A 11 -11.62 -6.53 7.24
CA PHE A 11 -12.47 -6.88 6.11
C PHE A 11 -11.85 -6.42 4.78
N ILE A 12 -11.35 -5.19 4.74
CA ILE A 12 -10.68 -4.63 3.54
C ILE A 12 -9.45 -5.47 3.19
N THR A 13 -8.62 -5.76 4.20
CA THR A 13 -7.40 -6.54 4.01
C THR A 13 -7.74 -7.94 3.51
N LEU A 14 -8.73 -8.61 4.11
CA LEU A 14 -9.20 -9.92 3.68
C LEU A 14 -9.72 -9.89 2.24
N ALA A 15 -10.56 -8.91 1.89
CA ALA A 15 -11.07 -8.75 0.53
C ALA A 15 -9.93 -8.60 -0.48
N LEU A 16 -8.95 -7.74 -0.18
CA LEU A 16 -7.75 -7.60 -1.00
C LEU A 16 -7.03 -8.95 -1.15
N GLN A 17 -6.75 -9.65 -0.05
CA GLN A 17 -6.05 -10.94 -0.06
C GLN A 17 -6.77 -12.00 -0.91
N VAL A 18 -8.11 -12.10 -0.82
CA VAL A 18 -8.92 -13.04 -1.62
C VAL A 18 -8.84 -12.73 -3.11
N PHE A 19 -8.89 -11.44 -3.48
CA PHE A 19 -8.95 -11.03 -4.89
C PHE A 19 -7.58 -10.82 -5.54
N VAL A 20 -6.47 -10.74 -4.79
CA VAL A 20 -5.12 -10.51 -5.33
C VAL A 20 -4.80 -11.35 -6.58
N PRO A 21 -5.01 -12.69 -6.61
CA PRO A 21 -4.63 -13.51 -7.77
C PRO A 21 -5.37 -13.18 -9.07
N TYR A 22 -6.44 -12.40 -8.99
CA TYR A 22 -7.28 -11.97 -10.11
C TYR A 22 -7.07 -10.50 -10.50
N ILE A 23 -6.35 -9.73 -9.68
CA ILE A 23 -6.01 -8.33 -9.95
C ILE A 23 -4.63 -8.22 -10.62
N VAL A 24 -3.71 -9.12 -10.27
CA VAL A 24 -2.36 -9.15 -10.86
C VAL A 24 -2.37 -9.49 -12.36
N ARG A 25 -1.29 -9.12 -13.05
CA ARG A 25 -1.06 -9.44 -14.46
C ARG A 25 -1.20 -10.94 -14.71
N GLU A 26 -1.86 -11.34 -15.80
CA GLU A 26 -2.19 -12.76 -16.00
C GLU A 26 -0.98 -13.67 -16.20
N THR A 27 0.08 -13.15 -16.82
CA THR A 27 1.37 -13.84 -17.03
C THR A 27 2.22 -13.95 -15.76
N ILE A 28 1.72 -13.44 -14.62
CA ILE A 28 2.40 -13.55 -13.33
C ILE A 28 1.47 -14.26 -12.36
N ILE A 29 1.79 -15.51 -12.06
CA ILE A 29 0.92 -16.39 -11.26
C ILE A 29 1.68 -16.77 -9.99
N PHE A 30 1.16 -16.32 -8.84
CA PHE A 30 1.83 -16.44 -7.55
C PHE A 30 3.31 -15.97 -7.60
N GLY A 31 3.58 -14.88 -8.32
CA GLY A 31 4.92 -14.30 -8.45
C GLY A 31 5.85 -14.95 -9.47
N VAL A 32 5.41 -16.01 -10.15
CA VAL A 32 6.17 -16.74 -11.18
C VAL A 32 5.74 -16.26 -12.57
N THR A 33 6.69 -16.01 -13.46
CA THR A 33 6.41 -15.67 -14.86
C THR A 33 5.97 -16.92 -15.63
N VAL A 34 4.78 -16.84 -16.26
CA VAL A 34 4.16 -17.87 -17.08
C VAL A 34 3.97 -17.33 -18.51
N PRO A 35 4.40 -18.07 -19.55
CA PRO A 35 4.16 -17.69 -20.94
C PRO A 35 2.67 -17.55 -21.25
N GLU A 36 2.31 -16.62 -22.14
CA GLU A 36 0.91 -16.30 -22.48
C GLU A 36 0.10 -17.53 -22.91
N GLN A 37 0.73 -18.44 -23.65
CA GLN A 37 0.15 -19.71 -24.11
C GLN A 37 -0.37 -20.57 -22.95
N ASN A 38 0.26 -20.49 -21.78
CA ASN A 38 0.05 -21.40 -20.65
C ASN A 38 -0.72 -20.73 -19.50
N VAL A 39 -1.07 -19.45 -19.61
CA VAL A 39 -1.80 -18.68 -18.57
C VAL A 39 -3.14 -19.33 -18.22
N LYS A 40 -3.81 -19.95 -19.19
CA LYS A 40 -5.11 -20.62 -19.01
C LYS A 40 -5.01 -22.10 -18.62
N HIS A 41 -3.81 -22.60 -18.31
CA HIS A 41 -3.61 -23.98 -17.89
C HIS A 41 -4.54 -24.34 -16.72
N PRO A 42 -5.33 -25.44 -16.80
CA PRO A 42 -6.37 -25.76 -15.82
C PRO A 42 -5.86 -25.82 -14.37
N ALA A 43 -4.64 -26.31 -14.16
CA ALA A 43 -4.03 -26.36 -12.83
C ALA A 43 -3.86 -24.96 -12.21
N LEU A 44 -3.48 -23.95 -13.01
CA LEU A 44 -3.27 -22.58 -12.52
C LEU A 44 -4.60 -21.93 -12.12
N ARG A 45 -5.66 -22.17 -12.91
CA ARG A 45 -7.02 -21.72 -12.58
C ARG A 45 -7.51 -22.33 -11.27
N ASN A 46 -7.29 -23.63 -11.08
CA ASN A 46 -7.65 -24.34 -9.86
C ASN A 46 -6.87 -23.83 -8.64
N MET A 47 -5.57 -23.56 -8.77
CA MET A 47 -4.74 -22.98 -7.70
C MET A 47 -5.26 -21.60 -7.27
N LYS A 48 -5.59 -20.71 -8.21
CA LYS A 48 -6.17 -19.38 -7.91
C LYS A 48 -7.51 -19.49 -7.19
N LYS A 49 -8.38 -20.40 -7.65
CA LYS A 49 -9.70 -20.63 -7.04
C LYS A 49 -9.57 -21.18 -5.62
N GLN A 50 -8.76 -22.21 -5.42
CA GLN A 50 -8.54 -22.82 -4.12
C GLN A 50 -7.93 -21.81 -3.14
N TYR A 51 -6.90 -21.06 -3.56
CA TYR A 51 -6.33 -20.00 -2.73
C TYR A 51 -7.40 -19.01 -2.24
N ALA A 52 -8.21 -18.46 -3.16
CA ALA A 52 -9.23 -17.48 -2.82
C ALA A 52 -10.30 -18.04 -1.88
N GLN A 53 -10.72 -19.30 -2.11
CA GLN A 53 -11.68 -19.99 -1.25
C GLN A 53 -11.12 -20.24 0.15
N PHE A 54 -9.91 -20.80 0.26
CA PHE A 54 -9.31 -21.09 1.57
C PHE A 54 -9.00 -19.81 2.35
N VAL A 55 -8.44 -18.78 1.72
CA VAL A 55 -8.21 -17.48 2.36
C VAL A 55 -9.54 -16.85 2.80
N GLY A 56 -10.57 -16.88 1.95
CA GLY A 56 -11.88 -16.34 2.28
C GLY A 56 -12.55 -17.07 3.45
N ILE A 57 -12.61 -18.40 3.41
CA ILE A 57 -13.23 -19.22 4.46
C ILE A 57 -12.48 -19.06 5.78
N SER A 58 -11.16 -19.25 5.78
CA SER A 58 -10.34 -19.10 7.00
C SER A 58 -10.38 -17.67 7.54
N GLY A 59 -10.37 -16.66 6.66
CA GLY A 59 -10.46 -15.26 7.05
C GLY A 59 -11.81 -14.90 7.68
N VAL A 60 -12.93 -15.44 7.18
CA VAL A 60 -14.25 -15.26 7.78
C VAL A 60 -14.37 -16.01 9.10
N MET A 61 -13.83 -17.23 9.20
CA MET A 61 -13.76 -17.97 10.47
C MET A 61 -12.98 -17.20 11.54
N LEU A 62 -11.80 -16.67 11.19
CA LEU A 62 -10.99 -15.84 12.07
C LEU A 62 -11.69 -14.53 12.44
N LEU A 63 -12.47 -13.93 11.54
CA LEU A 63 -13.28 -12.74 11.83
C LEU A 63 -14.40 -13.06 12.84
N MET A 64 -15.11 -14.18 12.65
CA MET A 64 -16.14 -14.63 13.60
C MET A 64 -15.52 -14.93 14.97
N MET A 65 -14.39 -15.64 15.00
CA MET A 65 -13.62 -15.89 16.22
C MET A 65 -13.21 -14.57 16.89
N MET A 66 -12.70 -13.61 16.13
CA MET A 66 -12.32 -12.29 16.63
C MET A 66 -13.49 -11.58 17.31
N ILE A 67 -14.67 -11.56 16.68
CA ILE A 67 -15.87 -10.91 17.22
C ILE A 67 -16.36 -11.62 18.48
N VAL A 68 -16.48 -12.94 18.46
CA VAL A 68 -16.91 -13.74 19.63
C VAL A 68 -15.92 -13.57 20.78
N CYS A 69 -14.62 -13.73 20.52
CA CYS A 69 -13.59 -13.56 21.54
C CYS A 69 -13.57 -12.14 22.12
N TYR A 70 -13.85 -11.12 21.31
CA TYR A 70 -13.92 -9.74 21.76
C TYR A 70 -15.03 -9.54 22.81
N TYR A 71 -16.23 -10.04 22.57
CA TYR A 71 -17.37 -9.84 23.48
C TYR A 71 -17.34 -10.73 24.73
N TYR A 72 -16.82 -11.96 24.63
CA TYR A 72 -16.90 -12.92 25.73
C TYR A 72 -15.63 -13.03 26.57
N PHE A 73 -14.45 -12.76 26.00
CA PHE A 73 -13.17 -13.08 26.64
C PHE A 73 -12.24 -11.86 26.82
N ALA A 74 -12.38 -10.81 26.00
CA ALA A 74 -11.49 -9.65 26.02
C ALA A 74 -12.02 -8.54 26.96
N GLN A 75 -11.85 -8.76 28.27
CA GLN A 75 -12.36 -7.87 29.33
C GLN A 75 -11.56 -6.57 29.51
N SER A 76 -10.29 -6.53 29.05
CA SER A 76 -9.44 -5.32 29.10
C SER A 76 -9.09 -4.82 27.70
N GLU A 77 -8.82 -3.52 27.55
CA GLU A 77 -8.40 -2.92 26.28
C GLU A 77 -7.10 -3.51 25.74
N PHE A 78 -6.19 -3.91 26.63
CA PHE A 78 -4.96 -4.60 26.28
C PHE A 78 -5.25 -5.96 25.62
N MET A 79 -6.12 -6.77 26.24
CA MET A 79 -6.53 -8.06 25.67
C MET A 79 -7.28 -7.89 24.35
N GLN A 80 -8.14 -6.88 24.25
CA GLN A 80 -8.84 -6.54 23.00
C GLN A 80 -7.84 -6.20 21.90
N SER A 81 -6.85 -5.36 22.19
CA SER A 81 -5.83 -4.97 21.21
C SER A 81 -5.00 -6.16 20.72
N ILE A 82 -4.56 -7.03 21.64
CA ILE A 82 -3.83 -8.26 21.28
C ILE A 82 -4.69 -9.19 20.43
N LEU A 83 -5.95 -9.40 20.79
CA LEU A 83 -6.85 -10.27 20.04
C LEU A 83 -7.07 -9.74 18.61
N LEU A 84 -7.38 -8.45 18.47
CA LEU A 84 -7.67 -7.83 17.18
C LEU A 84 -6.44 -7.87 16.25
N LEU A 85 -5.26 -7.50 16.76
CA LEU A 85 -4.00 -7.60 16.02
C LEU A 85 -3.64 -9.06 15.70
N GLY A 86 -3.79 -9.96 16.68
CA GLY A 86 -3.51 -11.38 16.55
C GLY A 86 -4.32 -12.02 15.44
N CYS A 87 -5.63 -11.76 15.38
CA CYS A 87 -6.50 -12.25 14.32
C CYS A 87 -6.11 -11.67 12.94
N LEU A 88 -5.80 -10.38 12.86
CA LEU A 88 -5.35 -9.74 11.61
C LEU A 88 -4.06 -10.38 11.09
N PHE A 89 -3.05 -10.53 11.95
CA PHE A 89 -1.78 -11.16 11.57
C PHE A 89 -1.93 -12.64 11.28
N ALA A 90 -2.79 -13.37 11.99
CA ALA A 90 -3.10 -14.77 11.70
C ALA A 90 -3.70 -14.93 10.29
N MET A 91 -4.65 -14.07 9.90
CA MET A 91 -5.23 -14.06 8.56
C MET A 91 -4.17 -13.79 7.49
N LEU A 92 -3.29 -12.82 7.71
CA LEU A 92 -2.17 -12.53 6.81
C LEU A 92 -1.20 -13.71 6.71
N ALA A 93 -0.90 -14.37 7.82
CA ALA A 93 -0.01 -15.54 7.87
C ALA A 93 -0.59 -16.74 7.10
N VAL A 94 -1.90 -16.99 7.23
CA VAL A 94 -2.60 -18.02 6.45
C VAL A 94 -2.52 -17.69 4.95
N SER A 95 -2.82 -16.45 4.57
CA SER A 95 -2.72 -15.96 3.19
C SER A 95 -1.31 -16.18 2.62
N MET A 96 -0.27 -15.76 3.35
CA MET A 96 1.12 -15.92 2.89
C MET A 96 1.58 -17.37 2.84
N THR A 97 1.12 -18.22 3.75
CA THR A 97 1.43 -19.65 3.70
C THR A 97 0.83 -20.31 2.46
N LEU A 98 -0.42 -19.97 2.13
CA LEU A 98 -1.08 -20.45 0.92
C LEU A 98 -0.47 -19.88 -0.34
N TYR A 99 -0.05 -18.61 -0.33
CA TYR A 99 0.72 -18.00 -1.41
C TYR A 99 2.01 -18.80 -1.66
N TRP A 100 2.80 -19.04 -0.62
CA TRP A 100 4.07 -19.75 -0.72
C TRP A 100 3.90 -21.16 -1.26
N LYS A 101 2.92 -21.91 -0.74
CA LYS A 101 2.59 -23.26 -1.24
C LYS A 101 2.27 -23.24 -2.74
N ASN A 102 1.48 -22.28 -3.20
CA ASN A 102 1.13 -22.18 -4.63
C ASN A 102 2.30 -21.66 -5.48
N HIS A 103 3.12 -20.74 -4.98
CA HIS A 103 4.35 -20.29 -5.64
C HIS A 103 5.25 -21.48 -5.97
N GLN A 104 5.50 -22.37 -5.00
CA GLN A 104 6.30 -23.57 -5.20
C GLN A 104 5.67 -24.55 -6.20
N LYS A 105 4.34 -24.74 -6.14
CA LYS A 105 3.62 -25.59 -7.11
C LYS A 105 3.74 -25.05 -8.54
N VAL A 106 3.64 -23.74 -8.74
CA VAL A 106 3.78 -23.13 -10.07
C VAL A 106 5.20 -23.24 -10.58
N LEU A 107 6.22 -23.05 -9.73
CA LEU A 107 7.62 -23.27 -10.12
C LEU A 107 7.87 -24.73 -10.54
N LYS A 108 7.35 -25.69 -9.78
CA LYS A 108 7.45 -27.11 -10.10
C LYS A 108 6.80 -27.42 -11.45
N LEU A 109 5.57 -26.97 -11.65
CA LEU A 109 4.82 -27.17 -12.90
C LEU A 109 5.54 -26.52 -14.09
N LYS A 110 6.04 -25.28 -13.93
CA LYS A 110 6.82 -24.57 -14.95
C LYS A 110 8.05 -25.38 -15.39
N LYS A 111 8.71 -26.05 -14.46
CA LYS A 111 9.87 -26.90 -14.73
C LYS A 111 9.49 -28.23 -15.40
N GLU A 112 8.44 -28.89 -14.91
CA GLU A 112 7.96 -30.18 -15.44
C GLU A 112 7.49 -30.05 -16.88
N GLU A 113 6.71 -29.01 -17.16
CA GLU A 113 6.15 -28.72 -18.49
C GLU A 113 7.11 -27.89 -19.36
N GLN A 114 8.33 -27.63 -18.88
CA GLN A 114 9.37 -26.93 -19.65
C GLN A 114 8.92 -25.56 -20.22
N TRP A 115 8.09 -24.84 -19.49
CA TRP A 115 7.53 -23.56 -19.96
C TRP A 115 8.62 -22.51 -20.21
N GLY A 116 8.63 -21.97 -21.42
CA GLY A 116 9.60 -20.98 -21.86
C GLY A 116 10.86 -21.57 -22.51
N LEU A 117 11.02 -22.90 -22.56
CA LEU A 117 12.02 -23.54 -23.41
C LEU A 117 11.64 -23.35 -24.88
N ASN A 118 12.64 -23.03 -25.72
CA ASN A 118 12.48 -22.76 -27.15
C ASN A 118 11.58 -21.55 -27.52
N ILE A 119 11.24 -20.68 -26.56
CA ILE A 119 10.56 -19.41 -26.82
C ILE A 119 11.58 -18.28 -26.73
N LYS A 120 11.62 -17.41 -27.74
CA LYS A 120 12.57 -16.29 -27.76
C LYS A 120 12.16 -15.23 -26.73
N GLN A 121 13.04 -14.97 -25.77
CA GLN A 121 12.79 -13.92 -24.76
C GLN A 121 13.16 -12.54 -25.31
N VAL A 122 12.23 -11.61 -25.26
CA VAL A 122 12.41 -10.24 -25.76
C VAL A 122 11.92 -9.23 -24.72
N ARG A 123 12.56 -8.05 -24.68
CA ARG A 123 12.09 -6.92 -23.89
C ARG A 123 11.47 -5.87 -24.82
N ALA A 124 10.16 -5.70 -24.74
CA ALA A 124 9.49 -4.61 -25.45
C ALA A 124 9.72 -3.29 -24.71
N VAL A 125 10.10 -2.26 -25.48
CA VAL A 125 10.28 -0.88 -25.00
C VAL A 125 9.60 0.05 -25.99
N ASP A 126 8.82 0.98 -25.46
CA ASP A 126 8.28 2.12 -26.22
C ASP A 126 8.99 3.39 -25.75
N LEU A 127 9.73 4.03 -26.66
CA LEU A 127 10.51 5.24 -26.38
C LEU A 127 9.63 6.46 -26.10
N THR A 128 8.37 6.44 -26.55
CA THR A 128 7.38 7.51 -26.35
C THR A 128 6.51 7.30 -25.11
N ALA A 129 6.58 6.13 -24.46
CA ALA A 129 5.77 5.83 -23.28
C ALA A 129 5.92 6.89 -22.17
N ARG A 130 7.13 7.42 -21.99
CA ARG A 130 7.43 8.45 -20.98
C ARG A 130 6.74 9.78 -21.22
N SER A 131 6.63 10.24 -22.48
CA SER A 131 5.97 11.51 -22.80
C SER A 131 4.45 11.42 -22.66
N ARG A 132 3.90 10.19 -22.69
CA ARG A 132 2.47 9.89 -22.50
C ARG A 132 2.12 9.60 -21.02
N ASP A 133 3.09 9.61 -20.11
CA ASP A 133 2.87 9.30 -18.70
C ASP A 133 2.21 10.49 -17.97
N GLU A 134 0.90 10.41 -17.79
CA GLU A 134 0.06 11.43 -17.15
C GLU A 134 0.08 11.37 -15.61
N MET A 135 1.15 10.82 -15.01
CA MET A 135 1.35 10.89 -13.56
C MET A 135 1.41 12.34 -13.10
N LEU A 136 0.73 12.62 -11.97
CA LEU A 136 0.66 13.96 -11.41
C LEU A 136 2.07 14.53 -11.13
N PRO A 137 2.38 15.74 -11.62
CA PRO A 137 3.66 16.38 -11.38
C PRO A 137 3.75 16.95 -9.95
N TRP A 138 4.96 17.30 -9.53
CA TRP A 138 5.25 17.81 -8.19
C TRP A 138 4.43 19.06 -7.75
N PRO A 139 3.97 19.98 -8.63
CA PRO A 139 3.21 21.16 -8.19
C PRO A 139 1.94 20.85 -7.41
N PHE A 140 1.34 19.67 -7.62
CA PHE A 140 0.16 19.23 -6.85
C PHE A 140 0.45 19.03 -5.36
N TYR A 141 1.72 18.88 -4.97
CA TYR A 141 2.16 18.71 -3.58
C TYR A 141 2.55 20.04 -2.90
N VAL A 142 2.64 21.15 -3.66
CA VAL A 142 3.00 22.46 -3.12
C VAL A 142 1.97 22.95 -2.11
N ILE A 143 0.68 22.74 -2.36
CA ILE A 143 -0.39 23.15 -1.45
C ILE A 143 -0.25 22.42 -0.09
N PRO A 144 -0.19 21.07 -0.03
CA PRO A 144 0.11 20.34 1.21
C PRO A 144 1.33 20.88 1.97
N PHE A 145 2.45 21.10 1.28
CA PHE A 145 3.67 21.64 1.91
C PHE A 145 3.46 23.06 2.44
N GLY A 146 2.79 23.90 1.66
CA GLY A 146 2.45 25.27 2.05
C GLY A 146 1.58 25.33 3.31
N VAL A 147 0.59 24.42 3.42
CA VAL A 147 -0.25 24.29 4.62
C VAL A 147 0.61 23.89 5.83
N THR A 148 1.56 22.97 5.67
CA THR A 148 2.44 22.57 6.78
C THR A 148 3.35 23.71 7.22
N VAL A 149 3.96 24.44 6.28
CA VAL A 149 4.77 25.64 6.60
C VAL A 149 3.93 26.69 7.31
N PHE A 150 2.72 26.95 6.81
CA PHE A 150 1.76 27.84 7.44
C PHE A 150 1.44 27.40 8.87
N LEU A 151 1.14 26.12 9.10
CA LEU A 151 0.83 25.59 10.43
C LEU A 151 1.99 25.70 11.40
N ILE A 152 3.23 25.49 10.95
CA ILE A 152 4.42 25.70 11.78
C ILE A 152 4.51 27.17 12.22
N ILE A 153 4.39 28.11 11.28
CA ILE A 153 4.42 29.56 11.57
C ILE A 153 3.25 29.95 12.48
N PHE A 154 2.06 29.42 12.21
CA PHE A 154 0.85 29.68 12.98
C PHE A 154 0.98 29.17 14.43
N THR A 155 1.56 27.98 14.60
CA THR A 155 1.85 27.38 15.92
C THR A 155 2.80 28.26 16.72
N PHE A 156 3.88 28.76 16.12
CA PHE A 156 4.79 29.66 16.83
C PHE A 156 4.14 31.00 17.18
N ARG A 157 3.28 31.54 16.31
CA ARG A 157 2.55 32.78 16.60
C ARG A 157 1.53 32.65 17.73
N HIS A 158 0.97 31.47 17.93
CA HIS A 158 -0.02 31.19 18.98
C HIS A 158 0.55 30.32 20.09
N TYR A 159 1.88 30.25 20.23
CA TYR A 159 2.55 29.36 21.17
C TYR A 159 2.11 29.59 22.62
N ASP A 160 1.86 30.85 22.99
CA ASP A 160 1.41 31.24 24.33
C ASP A 160 -0.01 30.76 24.65
N GLN A 161 -0.82 30.48 23.62
CA GLN A 161 -2.20 29.98 23.78
C GLN A 161 -2.25 28.46 23.93
N ILE A 162 -1.19 27.76 23.54
CA ILE A 162 -1.11 26.29 23.63
C ILE A 162 -1.02 25.90 25.11
N PRO A 163 -1.84 24.94 25.58
CA PRO A 163 -1.75 24.44 26.96
C PRO A 163 -0.37 23.87 27.30
N ASP A 164 -0.01 23.85 28.57
CA ASP A 164 1.28 23.30 29.02
C ASP A 164 1.43 21.79 28.76
N HIS A 165 0.31 21.10 28.52
CA HIS A 165 0.27 19.71 28.09
C HIS A 165 -0.40 19.59 26.71
N ILE A 166 0.39 19.17 25.73
CA ILE A 166 -0.01 19.00 24.34
C ILE A 166 -0.43 17.55 24.12
N THR A 167 -1.51 17.32 23.37
CA THR A 167 -1.93 15.98 22.97
C THR A 167 -1.03 15.45 21.86
N VAL A 168 -0.49 14.24 22.05
CA VAL A 168 0.38 13.57 21.07
C VAL A 168 -0.24 12.28 20.51
N HIS A 169 -1.30 11.77 21.13
CA HIS A 169 -2.05 10.63 20.65
C HIS A 169 -3.55 10.79 20.92
N TRP A 170 -4.36 10.26 20.01
CA TRP A 170 -5.81 10.23 20.11
C TRP A 170 -6.27 8.78 20.00
N GLY A 171 -7.07 8.37 20.98
CA GLY A 171 -7.66 7.05 21.02
C GLY A 171 -8.71 6.86 19.93
N PRO A 172 -9.23 5.62 19.78
CA PRO A 172 -10.23 5.32 18.75
C PRO A 172 -11.50 6.15 18.88
N SER A 173 -11.80 6.70 20.08
CA SER A 173 -12.95 7.57 20.39
C SER A 173 -12.86 8.98 19.85
N GLY A 174 -11.70 9.36 19.30
CA GLY A 174 -11.40 10.75 19.01
C GLY A 174 -10.93 11.52 20.24
N GLU A 175 -10.93 10.91 21.44
CA GLU A 175 -10.43 11.55 22.65
C GLU A 175 -8.91 11.44 22.76
N ALA A 176 -8.29 12.48 23.30
CA ALA A 176 -6.88 12.46 23.66
C ALA A 176 -6.64 11.42 24.78
N ASP A 177 -5.61 10.60 24.63
CA ASP A 177 -5.23 9.57 25.62
C ASP A 177 -3.72 9.59 25.96
N SER A 178 -2.93 10.45 25.29
CA SER A 178 -1.53 10.69 25.62
C SER A 178 -1.14 12.15 25.45
N TRP A 179 -0.40 12.67 26.44
CA TRP A 179 0.02 14.06 26.52
C TRP A 179 1.52 14.21 26.78
N ARG A 180 2.08 15.37 26.41
CA ARG A 180 3.48 15.74 26.64
C ARG A 180 3.61 17.20 27.03
N SER A 181 4.67 17.52 27.77
CA SER A 181 4.96 18.89 28.17
C SER A 181 5.24 19.79 26.96
N LYS A 182 4.72 21.02 27.02
CA LYS A 182 4.88 22.04 25.99
C LYS A 182 6.34 22.50 25.95
N THR A 183 6.92 22.35 24.77
CA THR A 183 8.21 22.90 24.35
C THR A 183 8.05 23.38 22.91
N TYR A 184 8.97 24.22 22.42
CA TYR A 184 8.94 24.61 21.01
C TYR A 184 8.99 23.42 20.06
N PHE A 185 9.71 22.35 20.42
CA PHE A 185 9.81 21.14 19.61
C PHE A 185 8.52 20.31 19.65
N THR A 186 7.98 20.02 20.84
CA THR A 186 6.75 19.23 20.97
C THR A 186 5.56 19.94 20.31
N ALA A 187 5.49 21.27 20.36
CA ALA A 187 4.45 22.06 19.70
C ALA A 187 4.40 21.91 18.18
N VAL A 188 5.55 21.71 17.51
CA VAL A 188 5.62 21.55 16.04
C VAL A 188 5.84 20.10 15.60
N SER A 189 5.97 19.16 16.52
CA SER A 189 6.23 17.74 16.23
C SER A 189 5.20 17.14 15.27
N LEU A 190 3.91 17.45 15.46
CA LEU A 190 2.83 16.95 14.62
C LEU A 190 2.90 17.52 13.18
N PRO A 191 3.07 18.85 12.95
CA PRO A 191 3.41 19.40 11.64
C PRO A 191 4.67 18.80 10.99
N LEU A 192 5.70 18.44 11.77
CA LEU A 192 6.90 17.77 11.23
C LEU A 192 6.59 16.35 10.74
N VAL A 193 5.77 15.58 11.48
CA VAL A 193 5.28 14.27 11.03
C VAL A 193 4.43 14.42 9.76
N MET A 194 3.56 15.43 9.71
CA MET A 194 2.78 15.77 8.52
C MET A 194 3.68 16.06 7.31
N LEU A 195 4.72 16.89 7.47
CA LEU A 195 5.69 17.19 6.42
C LEU A 195 6.40 15.92 5.95
N MET A 196 6.84 15.08 6.89
CA MET A 196 7.51 13.81 6.60
C MET A 196 6.61 12.91 5.75
N VAL A 197 5.34 12.72 6.14
CA VAL A 197 4.38 11.90 5.38
C VAL A 197 4.16 12.47 3.97
N GLN A 198 3.99 13.79 3.83
CA GLN A 198 3.83 14.43 2.52
C GLN A 198 5.07 14.24 1.63
N CYS A 199 6.28 14.40 2.19
CA CYS A 199 7.54 14.15 1.48
C CYS A 199 7.65 12.69 1.03
N MET A 200 7.25 11.73 1.86
CA MET A 200 7.22 10.31 1.49
C MET A 200 6.23 10.05 0.35
N MET A 201 5.04 10.63 0.39
CA MET A 201 4.02 10.47 -0.66
C MET A 201 4.49 11.04 -1.99
N TRP A 202 5.01 12.27 -1.99
CA TRP A 202 5.61 12.89 -3.18
C TRP A 202 6.80 12.10 -3.71
N GLY A 203 7.75 11.75 -2.84
CA GLY A 203 8.95 10.97 -3.19
C GLY A 203 8.62 9.60 -3.77
N THR A 204 7.54 8.96 -3.30
CA THR A 204 7.02 7.71 -3.86
C THR A 204 6.53 7.92 -5.30
N VAL A 205 5.74 8.96 -5.55
CA VAL A 205 5.25 9.29 -6.90
C VAL A 205 6.40 9.64 -7.85
N ASP A 206 7.34 10.46 -7.42
CA ASP A 206 8.53 10.79 -8.22
C ASP A 206 9.38 9.55 -8.52
N SER A 207 9.59 8.68 -7.53
CA SER A 207 10.34 7.43 -7.72
C SER A 207 9.64 6.46 -8.67
N ILE A 208 8.32 6.31 -8.58
CA ILE A 208 7.54 5.51 -9.53
C ILE A 208 7.61 6.13 -10.92
N LYS A 209 7.52 7.47 -11.05
CA LYS A 209 7.66 8.19 -12.32
C LYS A 209 9.00 7.91 -12.99
N ARG A 210 10.06 7.67 -12.22
CA ARG A 210 11.40 7.28 -12.72
C ARG A 210 11.56 5.76 -12.95
N SER A 211 10.72 4.92 -12.37
CA SER A 211 10.75 3.46 -12.59
C SER A 211 10.47 3.08 -14.06
N ALA A 212 11.04 1.99 -14.54
CA ALA A 212 10.80 1.49 -15.90
C ALA A 212 9.32 1.15 -16.16
N ILE A 213 8.83 1.46 -17.36
CA ILE A 213 7.51 1.02 -17.84
C ILE A 213 7.70 -0.32 -18.54
N LYS A 214 7.15 -1.40 -17.97
CA LYS A 214 7.30 -2.76 -18.49
C LYS A 214 6.13 -3.10 -19.40
N LEU A 215 6.41 -3.52 -20.62
CA LEU A 215 5.40 -3.83 -21.65
C LEU A 215 5.38 -5.32 -21.97
N ALA A 216 4.18 -5.86 -22.17
CA ALA A 216 3.97 -7.18 -22.76
C ALA A 216 4.43 -7.19 -24.23
N VAL A 217 5.28 -8.14 -24.62
CA VAL A 217 5.81 -8.20 -26.00
C VAL A 217 4.70 -8.41 -27.03
N ASN A 218 3.70 -9.25 -26.74
CA ASN A 218 2.66 -9.62 -27.70
C ASN A 218 1.42 -8.70 -27.67
N ARG A 219 1.32 -7.83 -26.66
CA ARG A 219 0.18 -6.93 -26.45
C ARG A 219 0.67 -5.54 -26.05
N LYS A 220 1.59 -4.97 -26.85
CA LYS A 220 2.31 -3.73 -26.50
C LYS A 220 1.37 -2.57 -26.20
N GLU A 221 0.38 -2.32 -27.06
CA GLU A 221 -0.55 -1.19 -26.91
C GLU A 221 -1.43 -1.32 -25.67
N GLU A 222 -2.10 -2.47 -25.50
CA GLU A 222 -2.95 -2.74 -24.34
C GLU A 222 -2.15 -2.71 -23.02
N SER A 223 -0.94 -3.30 -23.03
CA SER A 223 -0.06 -3.28 -21.86
C SER A 223 0.47 -1.88 -21.55
N LEU A 224 0.73 -1.06 -22.58
CA LEU A 224 1.14 0.32 -22.39
C LEU A 224 0.00 1.13 -21.77
N GLU A 225 -1.22 0.98 -22.29
CA GLU A 225 -2.39 1.66 -21.75
C GLU A 225 -2.67 1.27 -20.29
N ASP A 226 -2.59 -0.03 -19.96
CA ASP A 226 -2.71 -0.51 -18.56
C ASP A 226 -1.65 0.15 -17.66
N GLN A 227 -0.39 0.18 -18.09
CA GLN A 227 0.69 0.79 -17.32
C GLN A 227 0.48 2.29 -17.11
N LEU A 228 0.20 3.06 -18.17
CA LEU A 228 0.00 4.51 -18.09
C LEU A 228 -1.21 4.85 -17.20
N LYS A 229 -2.34 4.17 -17.39
CA LYS A 229 -3.55 4.43 -16.58
C LYS A 229 -3.37 3.97 -15.13
N SER A 230 -2.71 2.85 -14.88
CA SER A 230 -2.40 2.38 -13.52
C SER A 230 -1.53 3.38 -12.76
N ARG A 231 -0.48 3.89 -13.42
CA ARG A 231 0.43 4.91 -12.87
C ARG A 231 -0.31 6.23 -12.60
N LYS A 232 -1.14 6.67 -13.55
CA LYS A 232 -2.04 7.82 -13.38
C LYS A 232 -2.93 7.65 -12.15
N TYR A 233 -3.73 6.58 -12.09
CA TYR A 233 -4.64 6.37 -10.97
C TYR A 233 -3.93 6.21 -9.63
N MET A 234 -2.75 5.58 -9.61
CA MET A 234 -1.94 5.50 -8.38
C MET A 234 -1.50 6.89 -7.93
N SER A 235 -0.99 7.73 -8.85
CA SER A 235 -0.57 9.10 -8.51
C SER A 235 -1.74 9.93 -7.97
N TRP A 236 -2.93 9.80 -8.56
CA TRP A 236 -4.16 10.45 -8.07
C TRP A 236 -4.57 9.95 -6.68
N SER A 237 -4.52 8.64 -6.43
CA SER A 237 -4.80 8.08 -5.10
C SER A 237 -3.79 8.58 -4.06
N ILE A 238 -2.50 8.59 -4.37
CA ILE A 238 -1.45 9.09 -3.45
C ILE A 238 -1.64 10.59 -3.18
N MET A 239 -1.94 11.39 -4.20
CA MET A 239 -2.25 12.81 -4.02
C MET A 239 -3.48 12.99 -3.12
N LEU A 240 -4.59 12.31 -3.41
CA LEU A 240 -5.81 12.40 -2.61
C LEU A 240 -5.56 12.06 -1.13
N LEU A 241 -4.78 11.00 -0.86
CA LEU A 241 -4.36 10.64 0.48
C LEU A 241 -3.47 11.71 1.12
N SER A 242 -2.55 12.31 0.36
CA SER A 242 -1.72 13.42 0.84
C SER A 242 -2.57 14.61 1.31
N TYR A 243 -3.63 14.97 0.57
CA TYR A 243 -4.56 16.02 0.99
C TYR A 243 -5.41 15.59 2.19
N GLY A 244 -5.88 14.34 2.21
CA GLY A 244 -6.61 13.78 3.35
C GLY A 244 -5.80 13.80 4.65
N PHE A 245 -4.54 13.37 4.60
CA PHE A 245 -3.61 13.49 5.72
C PHE A 245 -3.37 14.96 6.08
N THR A 246 -3.21 15.85 5.10
CA THR A 246 -3.02 17.29 5.36
C THR A 246 -4.19 17.86 6.15
N ILE A 247 -5.43 17.58 5.75
CA ILE A 247 -6.63 18.00 6.46
C ILE A 247 -6.67 17.40 7.87
N LEU A 248 -6.44 16.09 7.98
CA LEU A 248 -6.45 15.37 9.24
C LEU A 248 -5.45 15.98 10.24
N PHE A 249 -4.18 16.09 9.85
CA PHE A 249 -3.13 16.67 10.69
C PHE A 249 -3.36 18.15 10.98
N THR A 250 -3.99 18.90 10.06
CA THR A 250 -4.39 20.29 10.32
C THR A 250 -5.40 20.37 11.45
N VAL A 251 -6.46 19.56 11.41
CA VAL A 251 -7.48 19.52 12.46
C VAL A 251 -6.86 19.11 13.81
N LEU A 252 -5.96 18.12 13.80
CA LEU A 252 -5.24 17.68 15.00
C LEU A 252 -4.21 18.70 15.51
N GLN A 253 -3.67 19.57 14.67
CA GLN A 253 -2.79 20.65 15.14
C GLN A 253 -3.61 21.81 15.71
N LEU A 254 -4.72 22.15 15.07
CA LEU A 254 -5.62 23.19 15.56
C LEU A 254 -6.29 22.79 16.89
N SER A 255 -6.54 21.49 17.12
CA SER A 255 -7.03 20.99 18.42
C SER A 255 -6.05 21.27 19.57
N ASN A 256 -4.75 21.22 19.30
CA ASN A 256 -3.72 21.52 20.30
C ASN A 256 -3.63 23.03 20.61
N ILE A 257 -3.92 23.90 19.64
CA ILE A 257 -3.92 25.36 19.84
C ILE A 257 -5.23 25.85 20.46
N HIS A 258 -6.36 25.26 20.05
CA HIS A 258 -7.69 25.58 20.54
C HIS A 258 -8.41 24.30 21.02
N PRO A 259 -8.11 23.82 22.25
CA PRO A 259 -8.68 22.57 22.78
C PRO A 259 -10.21 22.55 22.81
N SER A 260 -10.86 23.72 22.92
CA SER A 260 -12.32 23.86 22.89
C SER A 260 -12.96 23.48 21.55
N MET A 261 -12.19 23.51 20.45
CA MET A 261 -12.70 23.21 19.11
C MET A 261 -12.88 21.71 18.84
N THR A 262 -12.35 20.85 19.70
CA THR A 262 -12.14 19.42 19.37
C THR A 262 -12.21 18.52 20.59
N THR A 263 -13.38 18.48 21.24
CA THR A 263 -13.75 17.35 22.10
C THR A 263 -13.98 16.09 21.25
N GLY A 264 -13.81 14.89 21.80
CA GLY A 264 -13.77 13.63 21.01
C GLY A 264 -14.94 13.42 20.05
N LYS A 265 -16.12 13.95 20.37
CA LYS A 265 -17.32 13.93 19.50
C LYS A 265 -17.10 14.60 18.14
N TRP A 266 -16.24 15.62 18.05
CA TRP A 266 -15.97 16.36 16.80
C TRP A 266 -14.83 15.77 15.98
N LEU A 267 -13.86 15.08 16.62
CA LEU A 267 -12.73 14.44 15.94
C LEU A 267 -13.12 13.10 15.33
N LEU A 268 -14.02 12.35 15.96
CA LEU A 268 -14.45 11.04 15.48
C LEU A 268 -14.99 11.06 14.02
N PRO A 269 -15.87 11.98 13.62
CA PRO A 269 -16.31 12.09 12.21
C PRO A 269 -15.16 12.33 11.23
N VAL A 270 -14.13 13.10 11.63
CA VAL A 270 -12.95 13.38 10.78
C VAL A 270 -12.13 12.10 10.58
N PHE A 271 -11.93 11.30 11.63
CA PHE A 271 -11.26 10.00 11.52
C PHE A 271 -12.06 9.04 10.64
N ILE A 272 -13.38 8.96 10.80
CA ILE A 272 -14.23 8.11 9.97
C ILE A 272 -14.16 8.56 8.50
N LEU A 273 -14.26 9.85 8.22
CA LEU A 273 -14.16 10.38 6.86
C LEU A 273 -12.80 10.08 6.24
N PHE A 274 -11.71 10.21 7.01
CA PHE A 274 -10.37 9.83 6.56
C PHE A 274 -10.26 8.33 6.26
N LEU A 275 -10.81 7.46 7.10
CA LEU A 275 -10.83 6.01 6.84
C LEU A 275 -11.66 5.67 5.60
N LEU A 276 -12.79 6.33 5.40
CA LEU A 276 -13.62 6.19 4.19
C LEU A 276 -12.87 6.68 2.94
N LEU A 277 -12.08 7.74 3.05
CA LEU A 277 -11.21 8.22 1.97
C LEU A 277 -10.15 7.18 1.59
N VAL A 278 -9.47 6.60 2.59
CA VAL A 278 -8.49 5.53 2.39
C VAL A 278 -9.15 4.33 1.72
N LEU A 279 -10.27 3.87 2.26
CA LEU A 279 -11.03 2.74 1.71
C LEU A 279 -11.51 3.01 0.29
N GLY A 280 -12.20 4.13 0.07
CA GLY A 280 -12.74 4.52 -1.22
C GLY A 280 -11.67 4.64 -2.28
N SER A 281 -10.53 5.27 -1.96
CA SER A 281 -9.40 5.38 -2.88
C SER A 281 -8.81 4.02 -3.27
N ALA A 282 -8.69 3.09 -2.31
CA ALA A 282 -8.19 1.74 -2.56
C ALA A 282 -9.15 0.90 -3.42
N LEU A 283 -10.46 0.97 -3.14
CA LEU A 283 -11.49 0.26 -3.92
C LEU A 283 -11.60 0.80 -5.34
N VAL A 284 -11.61 2.13 -5.51
CA VAL A 284 -11.63 2.77 -6.83
C VAL A 284 -10.39 2.38 -7.63
N TYR A 285 -9.20 2.37 -6.99
CA TYR A 285 -7.98 1.93 -7.64
C TYR A 285 -8.06 0.46 -8.08
N ALA A 286 -8.47 -0.45 -7.18
CA ALA A 286 -8.58 -1.87 -7.48
C ALA A 286 -9.61 -2.16 -8.59
N TRP A 287 -10.77 -1.48 -8.56
CA TRP A 287 -11.79 -1.57 -9.59
C TRP A 287 -11.28 -1.09 -10.95
N LYS A 288 -10.64 0.08 -11.00
CA LYS A 288 -10.04 0.61 -12.23
C LYS A 288 -8.95 -0.32 -12.77
N LYS A 289 -8.05 -0.82 -11.91
CA LYS A 289 -6.99 -1.77 -12.30
C LYS A 289 -7.57 -3.05 -12.89
N ARG A 290 -8.64 -3.60 -12.29
CA ARG A 290 -9.33 -4.78 -12.83
C ARG A 290 -9.93 -4.53 -14.21
N LYS A 291 -10.50 -3.34 -14.45
CA LYS A 291 -11.07 -2.97 -15.76
C LYS A 291 -10.01 -2.83 -16.86
N LEU A 292 -8.76 -2.50 -16.49
CA LEU A 292 -7.63 -2.35 -17.41
C LEU A 292 -6.90 -3.66 -17.71
N ARG A 293 -7.30 -4.77 -17.09
CA ARG A 293 -6.61 -6.04 -17.21
C ARG A 293 -6.69 -6.55 -18.66
N VAL A 294 -5.51 -6.70 -19.27
CA VAL A 294 -5.34 -7.34 -20.59
C VAL A 294 -5.96 -8.74 -20.56
N ASN A 295 -6.91 -8.99 -21.46
CA ASN A 295 -7.55 -10.30 -21.60
C ASN A 295 -6.74 -11.13 -22.60
N TYR A 296 -6.12 -12.21 -22.13
CA TYR A 296 -5.38 -13.10 -23.01
C TYR A 296 -6.38 -14.04 -23.70
N GLY A 297 -6.47 -13.93 -25.03
CA GLY A 297 -7.31 -14.81 -25.86
C GLY A 297 -6.86 -16.27 -25.77
N ASP A 298 -7.75 -17.21 -26.13
CA ASP A 298 -7.37 -18.62 -26.24
C ASP A 298 -6.42 -18.83 -27.44
N ASN A 299 -5.47 -19.77 -27.30
CA ASN A 299 -4.65 -20.30 -28.39
C ASN A 299 -3.77 -19.30 -29.17
N VAL A 300 -3.22 -18.27 -28.51
CA VAL A 300 -2.18 -17.43 -29.14
C VAL A 300 -0.84 -18.15 -29.05
N VAL A 301 -0.46 -18.91 -30.08
CA VAL A 301 0.92 -19.39 -30.23
C VAL A 301 1.80 -18.15 -30.42
N SER A 302 2.60 -17.81 -29.42
CA SER A 302 3.58 -16.74 -29.52
C SER A 302 5.00 -17.30 -29.53
N GLU A 303 5.74 -16.95 -30.58
CA GLU A 303 7.16 -17.28 -30.74
C GLU A 303 8.05 -16.50 -29.76
N VAL A 304 7.51 -15.47 -29.11
CA VAL A 304 8.24 -14.60 -28.20
C VAL A 304 7.54 -14.46 -26.85
N MET A 305 8.32 -14.32 -25.80
CA MET A 305 7.81 -14.02 -24.46
C MET A 305 8.60 -12.89 -23.81
N ASP A 306 8.00 -12.27 -22.79
CA ASP A 306 8.70 -11.33 -21.93
C ASP A 306 9.92 -11.99 -21.29
N VAL A 307 10.98 -11.21 -21.07
CA VAL A 307 12.17 -11.67 -20.34
C VAL A 307 11.78 -12.23 -18.98
N ASP A 308 12.26 -13.44 -18.71
CA ASP A 308 12.05 -14.09 -17.43
C ASP A 308 12.97 -13.46 -16.35
N GLU A 309 12.37 -12.59 -15.55
CA GLU A 309 13.04 -11.94 -14.41
C GLU A 309 12.89 -12.74 -13.09
N ASP A 310 12.35 -13.97 -13.08
CA ASP A 310 12.14 -14.78 -11.86
C ASP A 310 13.39 -14.86 -10.97
N ARG A 311 14.59 -14.88 -11.57
CA ARG A 311 15.89 -14.89 -10.87
C ARG A 311 16.08 -13.73 -9.86
N TYR A 312 15.46 -12.58 -10.14
CA TYR A 312 15.52 -11.37 -9.33
C TYR A 312 14.41 -11.27 -8.29
N TRP A 313 13.42 -12.16 -8.34
CA TRP A 313 12.25 -12.16 -7.45
C TRP A 313 12.32 -13.31 -6.43
N LYS A 314 12.88 -13.03 -5.25
CA LYS A 314 12.97 -14.02 -4.18
C LYS A 314 11.57 -14.34 -3.65
N GLY A 315 11.17 -15.60 -3.82
CA GLY A 315 9.83 -16.06 -3.48
C GLY A 315 8.71 -15.38 -4.26
N GLY A 316 9.00 -14.73 -5.40
CA GLY A 316 8.01 -13.98 -6.16
C GLY A 316 7.55 -12.65 -5.51
N LEU A 317 8.16 -12.24 -4.39
CA LEU A 317 7.72 -11.09 -3.58
C LEU A 317 8.79 -10.02 -3.41
N ILE A 318 10.03 -10.44 -3.11
CA ILE A 318 11.13 -9.53 -2.80
C ILE A 318 11.98 -9.36 -4.06
N TYR A 319 12.03 -8.14 -4.58
CA TYR A 319 12.83 -7.82 -5.77
C TYR A 319 14.25 -7.40 -5.39
N VAL A 320 15.24 -8.04 -6.02
CA VAL A 320 16.67 -7.79 -5.79
C VAL A 320 17.39 -7.77 -7.14
N ASN A 321 17.63 -6.58 -7.70
CA ASN A 321 18.42 -6.42 -8.92
C ASN A 321 19.32 -5.17 -8.86
N ARG A 322 20.64 -5.37 -8.74
CA ARG A 322 21.62 -4.26 -8.72
C ARG A 322 21.72 -3.51 -10.05
N GLN A 323 21.34 -4.15 -11.15
CA GLN A 323 21.40 -3.54 -12.50
C GLN A 323 20.16 -2.68 -12.81
N ASP A 324 19.11 -2.76 -11.99
CA ASP A 324 17.93 -1.90 -12.12
C ASP A 324 18.07 -0.67 -11.20
N PRO A 325 18.24 0.54 -11.75
CA PRO A 325 18.40 1.75 -10.94
C PRO A 325 17.09 2.23 -10.28
N SER A 326 15.96 1.58 -10.57
CA SER A 326 14.65 1.93 -10.00
C SER A 326 14.64 1.65 -8.50
N VAL A 327 14.15 2.61 -7.70
CA VAL A 327 13.93 2.41 -6.26
C VAL A 327 12.69 1.57 -6.03
N PHE A 328 11.61 1.87 -6.78
CA PHE A 328 10.36 1.12 -6.74
C PHE A 328 10.12 0.41 -8.08
N VAL A 329 9.62 -0.81 -7.99
CA VAL A 329 9.23 -1.65 -9.13
C VAL A 329 7.82 -2.21 -8.90
N GLU A 330 7.08 -2.47 -9.97
CA GLU A 330 5.73 -3.03 -9.85
C GLU A 330 5.77 -4.41 -9.16
N LYS A 331 4.84 -4.64 -8.23
CA LYS A 331 4.72 -5.92 -7.53
C LYS A 331 4.27 -7.03 -8.48
N ARG A 332 4.82 -8.22 -8.29
CA ARG A 332 4.37 -9.45 -8.97
C ARG A 332 3.20 -10.14 -8.27
N PHE A 333 2.99 -9.84 -6.99
CA PHE A 333 1.83 -10.30 -6.25
C PHE A 333 1.29 -9.17 -5.38
N GLY A 334 -0.03 -8.97 -5.43
CA GLY A 334 -0.69 -7.83 -4.81
C GLY A 334 -0.80 -6.64 -5.75
N VAL A 335 -1.09 -5.48 -5.15
CA VAL A 335 -1.34 -4.24 -5.88
C VAL A 335 -0.26 -3.21 -5.55
N GLY A 336 0.22 -2.50 -6.58
CA GLY A 336 1.13 -1.36 -6.45
C GLY A 336 2.60 -1.71 -6.65
N TRP A 337 3.47 -0.96 -5.99
CA TRP A 337 4.92 -1.04 -6.16
C TRP A 337 5.60 -1.56 -4.89
N THR A 338 6.75 -2.22 -5.06
CA THR A 338 7.65 -2.68 -4.01
C THR A 338 9.04 -2.08 -4.22
N MET A 339 9.87 -2.10 -3.19
CA MET A 339 11.23 -1.61 -3.27
C MET A 339 12.14 -2.62 -3.99
N ASN A 340 13.09 -2.11 -4.77
CA ASN A 340 14.27 -2.88 -5.16
C ASN A 340 15.25 -2.90 -3.98
N PHE A 341 15.33 -4.03 -3.28
CA PHE A 341 16.19 -4.19 -2.10
C PHE A 341 17.69 -4.23 -2.45
N ALA A 342 18.05 -4.22 -3.74
CA ALA A 342 19.43 -4.05 -4.18
C ALA A 342 19.84 -2.58 -4.35
N ASN A 343 18.91 -1.63 -4.22
CA ASN A 343 19.14 -0.21 -4.49
C ASN A 343 19.44 0.56 -3.18
N PRO A 344 20.64 1.13 -3.01
CA PRO A 344 21.01 1.88 -1.81
C PRO A 344 20.07 3.03 -1.47
N ARG A 345 19.51 3.70 -2.50
CA ARG A 345 18.57 4.82 -2.29
C ARG A 345 17.27 4.36 -1.64
N GLY A 346 16.88 3.10 -1.82
CA GLY A 346 15.70 2.54 -1.17
C GLY A 346 15.81 2.52 0.36
N TYR A 347 17.00 2.26 0.90
CA TYR A 347 17.23 2.30 2.35
C TYR A 347 17.11 3.72 2.92
N ILE A 348 17.40 4.76 2.14
CA ILE A 348 17.14 6.14 2.57
C ILE A 348 15.63 6.39 2.64
N VAL A 349 14.87 5.92 1.65
CA VAL A 349 13.40 6.09 1.61
C VAL A 349 12.71 5.46 2.81
N ILE A 350 13.22 4.33 3.33
CA ILE A 350 12.65 3.66 4.53
C ILE A 350 13.32 4.17 5.82
N GLY A 351 14.64 4.23 5.84
CA GLY A 351 15.43 4.51 7.04
C GLY A 351 15.30 5.95 7.51
N LEU A 352 15.28 6.94 6.61
CA LEU A 352 15.20 8.34 7.00
C LEU A 352 13.88 8.67 7.73
N PRO A 353 12.68 8.29 7.23
CA PRO A 353 11.45 8.49 7.99
C PRO A 353 11.46 7.80 9.35
N LEU A 354 11.99 6.58 9.45
CA LEU A 354 12.09 5.87 10.73
C LEU A 354 13.02 6.61 11.71
N LEU A 355 14.16 7.11 11.25
CA LEU A 355 15.07 7.91 12.06
C LEU A 355 14.43 9.23 12.50
N ILE A 356 13.69 9.91 11.62
CA ILE A 356 12.93 11.12 11.97
C ILE A 356 11.88 10.81 13.02
N LEU A 357 11.12 9.72 12.88
CA LEU A 357 10.12 9.30 13.87
C LEU A 357 10.76 8.95 15.22
N LEU A 358 11.89 8.24 15.21
CA LEU A 358 12.64 7.93 16.44
C LEU A 358 13.20 9.19 17.10
N PHE A 359 13.71 10.13 16.30
CA PHE A 359 14.17 11.43 16.80
C PHE A 359 13.01 12.21 17.40
N ILE A 360 11.90 12.35 16.68
CA ILE A 360 10.70 13.03 17.21
C ILE A 360 10.25 12.33 18.47
N SER A 361 10.15 11.00 18.50
CA SER A 361 9.76 10.25 19.68
C SER A 361 10.71 10.48 20.86
N PHE A 362 12.03 10.48 20.64
CA PHE A 362 13.03 10.69 21.69
C PHE A 362 13.00 12.12 22.27
N PHE A 363 12.85 13.13 21.41
CA PHE A 363 12.82 14.54 21.83
C PHE A 363 11.42 15.04 22.20
N SER A 364 10.40 14.22 21.98
CA SER A 364 9.03 14.46 22.48
C SER A 364 8.67 13.60 23.69
N LEU A 365 9.59 12.73 24.15
CA LEU A 365 9.44 11.95 25.38
C LEU A 365 9.56 12.81 26.63
#